data_AF-A0A1G7I7C2-F1
#
_entry.id   AF-A0A1G7I7C2-F1
#
_cell.length_a   1.000
_cell.length_b   1.000
_cell.length_c   1.000
_cell.angle_alpha   90.00
_cell.angle_beta   90.00
_cell.angle_gamma   90.00
#
_symmetry.space_group_name_H-M   'P 1'
#
loop_
_entity.id
_entity.type
_entity.pdbx_description
1 polymer ?
#
loop_
_entity_poly.entity_id
_entity_poly.type
_entity_poly.pdbx_seq_one_letter_code
_entity_poly.pdbx_strand_id
1 'polypeptide(L)'
;MREAAFVKQNKDKWTTFENVLAKKTEINPDELSDLYIEITDHLSYAKTFYPQSNTEFFLNALAGQAHRQIYKTKRESKNRIVRFWKTEFPTMFYHHQRELLIAFLVFGFFVAVGVFSSASQGDFVRSILGDGYVNMTLENIENNDPMKVYKEQGEFNMFLGITINNIRVALMAFVYGILLGVGTIYVLLRNGLMLGSFQYFFFEKGLGWESVRTIWIHGTIEISVIIIAGCAGLVLANGLLFPGTYPRIESFKMGVVNGLKIVVSTIPFFVIAGFLEGFITRHTEMPDWLAIFIILASLSLIIFYYIIYPIQLHKKNQPHE
;
A
#
# COMPACT_ATOMS: atom_id res chain seq x y z
N MET A 1 35.41 33.67 32.50
CA MET A 1 36.53 33.80 31.55
C MET A 1 36.43 35.14 30.83
N ARG A 2 37.54 35.83 30.47
CA ARG A 2 37.47 37.04 29.62
C ARG A 2 37.24 36.64 28.16
N GLU A 3 36.49 37.44 27.40
CA GLU A 3 36.14 37.14 25.99
C GLU A 3 37.36 36.76 25.15
N ALA A 4 38.46 37.52 25.26
CA ALA A 4 39.70 37.24 24.52
C ALA A 4 40.31 35.86 24.82
N ALA A 5 40.18 35.37 26.06
CA ALA A 5 40.66 34.04 26.43
C ALA A 5 39.74 32.93 25.88
N PHE A 6 38.42 33.19 25.88
CA PHE A 6 37.42 32.29 25.29
C PHE A 6 37.61 32.14 23.79
N VAL A 7 37.85 33.25 23.08
CA VAL A 7 38.19 33.24 21.65
C VAL A 7 39.48 32.48 21.41
N LYS A 8 40.55 32.78 22.15
CA LYS A 8 41.84 32.12 21.97
C LYS A 8 41.77 30.60 22.16
N GLN A 9 40.95 30.13 23.10
CA GLN A 9 40.79 28.70 23.38
C GLN A 9 40.02 27.96 22.28
N ASN A 10 39.02 28.59 21.67
CA ASN A 10 38.08 27.91 20.77
C ASN A 10 38.28 28.24 19.28
N LYS A 11 39.18 29.17 18.95
CA LYS A 11 39.41 29.65 17.58
C LYS A 11 39.69 28.51 16.59
N ASP A 12 40.54 27.56 16.96
CA ASP A 12 40.95 26.47 16.06
C ASP A 12 39.77 25.56 15.68
N LYS A 13 38.86 25.31 16.63
CA LYS A 13 37.62 24.57 16.39
C LYS A 13 36.68 25.34 15.46
N TRP A 14 36.53 26.64 15.68
CA TRP A 14 35.68 27.48 14.85
C TRP A 14 36.20 27.58 13.41
N THR A 15 37.51 27.71 13.24
CA THR A 15 38.16 27.71 11.91
C THR A 15 38.02 26.37 11.21
N THR A 16 38.16 25.26 11.94
CA THR A 16 37.93 23.91 11.38
C THR A 16 36.50 23.77 10.88
N PHE A 17 35.53 24.19 11.68
CA PHE A 17 34.12 24.14 11.30
C PHE A 17 33.80 25.04 10.10
N GLU A 18 34.35 26.25 10.06
CA GLU A 18 34.21 27.16 8.91
C GLU A 18 34.78 26.54 7.62
N ASN A 19 35.94 25.88 7.70
CA ASN A 19 36.54 25.19 6.56
C ASN A 19 35.71 24.00 6.06
N VAL A 20 35.05 23.28 6.96
CA VAL A 20 34.12 22.19 6.64
C VAL A 20 32.86 22.75 5.96
N LEU A 21 32.25 23.80 6.51
CA LEU A 21 31.09 24.46 5.90
C LEU A 21 31.41 25.01 4.51
N ALA A 22 32.60 25.58 4.33
CA ALA A 22 33.12 26.07 3.05
C ALA A 22 33.53 24.96 2.06
N LYS A 23 33.32 23.68 2.39
CA LYS A 23 33.72 22.50 1.60
C LYS A 23 35.21 22.44 1.24
N LYS A 24 36.06 23.06 2.06
CA LYS A 24 37.52 22.96 1.90
C LYS A 24 38.08 21.69 2.55
N THR A 25 37.29 21.07 3.45
CA THR A 25 37.63 19.84 4.18
C THR A 25 36.41 18.94 4.21
N GLU A 26 36.57 17.66 3.89
CA GLU A 26 35.52 16.65 4.05
C GLU A 26 35.71 15.93 5.41
N ILE A 27 34.63 15.83 6.18
CA ILE A 27 34.59 15.11 7.47
C ILE A 27 33.37 14.19 7.51
N ASN A 28 33.37 13.22 8.42
CA ASN A 28 32.25 12.31 8.62
C ASN A 28 30.98 13.10 9.06
N PRO A 29 29.78 12.78 8.51
CA PRO A 29 28.52 13.34 8.99
C PRO A 29 28.30 13.33 10.51
N ASP A 30 28.76 12.29 11.21
CA ASP A 30 28.64 12.21 12.67
C ASP A 30 29.53 13.27 13.37
N GLU A 31 30.77 13.43 12.91
CA GLU A 31 31.69 14.45 13.42
C GLU A 31 31.20 15.89 13.12
N LEU A 32 30.53 16.08 11.99
CA LEU A 32 29.90 17.37 11.65
C LEU A 32 28.75 17.71 12.62
N SER A 33 27.99 16.70 13.05
CA SER A 33 26.93 16.86 14.05
C SER A 33 27.50 17.20 15.42
N ASP A 34 28.58 16.56 15.84
CA ASP A 34 29.26 16.86 17.11
C ASP A 34 29.83 18.28 17.13
N LEU A 35 30.51 18.69 16.05
CA LEU A 35 31.00 20.07 15.88
C LEU A 35 29.86 21.11 15.93
N TYR A 36 28.70 20.80 15.36
CA TYR A 36 27.54 21.69 15.42
C TYR A 36 26.98 21.86 16.83
N ILE A 37 26.95 20.79 17.62
CA ILE A 37 26.54 20.83 19.03
C ILE A 37 27.50 21.74 19.81
N GLU A 38 28.81 21.55 19.66
CA GLU A 38 29.82 22.38 20.33
C GLU A 38 29.71 23.87 19.97
N ILE A 39 29.48 24.21 18.70
CA ILE A 39 29.29 25.61 18.27
C ILE A 39 28.02 26.22 18.89
N THR A 40 26.96 25.43 19.03
CA THR A 40 25.70 25.89 19.64
C THR A 40 25.84 26.11 21.14
N ASP A 41 26.65 25.30 21.81
CA ASP A 41 27.01 25.48 23.21
C ASP A 41 27.86 26.76 23.41
N HIS A 42 28.87 26.97 22.54
CA HIS A 42 29.67 28.19 22.55
C HIS A 42 28.83 29.45 22.28
N LEU A 43 27.86 29.38 21.37
CA LEU A 43 26.93 30.47 21.12
C LEU A 43 26.07 30.78 22.35
N SER A 44 25.56 29.74 23.01
CA SER A 44 24.77 29.90 24.23
C SER A 44 25.58 30.56 25.34
N TYR A 45 26.83 30.13 25.53
CA TYR A 45 27.76 30.74 26.47
C TYR A 45 28.06 32.22 26.10
N ALA A 46 28.33 32.50 24.83
CA ALA A 46 28.59 33.88 24.37
C ALA A 46 27.39 34.81 24.56
N LYS A 47 26.16 34.33 24.33
CA LYS A 47 24.92 35.09 24.59
C LYS A 47 24.75 35.45 26.07
N THR A 48 25.14 34.56 26.97
CA THR A 48 25.02 34.78 28.42
C THR A 48 26.11 35.70 28.97
N PHE A 49 27.36 35.50 28.57
CA PHE A 49 28.51 36.16 29.20
C PHE A 49 29.10 37.33 28.40
N TYR A 50 28.85 37.39 27.08
CA TYR A 50 29.37 38.41 26.16
C TYR A 50 28.26 38.95 25.24
N PRO A 51 27.13 39.46 25.80
CA PRO A 51 26.01 39.93 24.99
C PRO A 51 26.44 41.11 24.10
N GLN A 52 25.93 41.13 22.85
CA GLN A 52 26.23 42.12 21.82
C GLN A 52 27.71 42.21 21.40
N SER A 53 28.49 41.16 21.69
CA SER A 53 29.89 41.08 21.28
C SER A 53 30.06 40.60 19.84
N ASN A 54 31.20 40.91 19.23
CA ASN A 54 31.57 40.36 17.91
C ASN A 54 31.65 38.82 17.92
N THR A 55 32.04 38.24 19.06
CA THR A 55 32.08 36.78 19.23
C THR A 55 30.69 36.16 19.18
N GLU A 56 29.70 36.78 19.82
CA GLU A 56 28.30 36.34 19.74
C GLU A 56 27.79 36.40 18.30
N PHE A 57 27.99 37.53 17.61
CA PHE A 57 27.55 37.69 16.22
C PHE A 57 28.21 36.68 15.28
N PHE A 58 29.51 36.43 15.44
CA PHE A 58 30.27 35.45 14.67
C PHE A 58 29.72 34.03 14.87
N LEU A 59 29.57 33.59 16.12
CA LEU A 59 29.06 32.25 16.45
C LEU A 59 27.62 32.07 15.98
N ASN A 60 26.79 33.11 16.06
CA ASN A 60 25.40 33.08 15.58
C ASN A 60 25.33 32.91 14.05
N ALA A 61 26.19 33.64 13.31
CA ALA A 61 26.29 33.50 11.87
C ALA A 61 26.78 32.09 11.46
N LEU A 62 27.79 31.58 12.16
CA LEU A 62 28.38 30.25 11.92
C LEU A 62 27.38 29.12 12.20
N ALA A 63 26.68 29.16 13.34
CA ALA A 63 25.62 28.22 13.68
C ALA A 63 24.46 28.27 12.67
N GLY A 64 24.08 29.48 12.23
CA GLY A 64 23.03 29.67 11.22
C GLY A 64 23.41 29.09 9.85
N GLN A 65 24.67 29.19 9.44
CA GLN A 65 25.16 28.56 8.21
C GLN A 65 25.14 27.03 8.32
N ALA A 66 25.63 26.48 9.43
CA ALA A 66 25.62 25.04 9.69
C ALA A 66 24.21 24.46 9.72
N HIS A 67 23.28 25.13 10.40
CA HIS A 67 21.88 24.71 10.46
C HIS A 67 21.29 24.55 9.04
N ARG A 68 21.55 25.52 8.15
CA ARG A 68 21.10 25.46 6.75
C ARG A 68 21.81 24.40 5.91
N GLN A 69 22.96 23.85 6.32
CA GLN A 69 23.70 22.86 5.54
C GLN A 69 23.39 21.43 6.02
N ILE A 70 23.33 21.24 7.34
CA ILE A 70 22.99 19.98 8.00
C ILE A 70 21.52 19.62 7.75
N TYR A 71 20.59 20.56 7.98
CA TYR A 71 19.15 20.26 7.87
C TYR A 71 18.58 20.35 6.45
N LYS A 72 19.31 20.93 5.50
CA LYS A 72 18.86 21.04 4.09
C LYS A 72 19.15 19.78 3.27
N THR A 73 19.79 18.76 3.86
CA THR A 73 20.15 17.50 3.17
C THR A 73 19.51 16.26 3.80
N LYS A 74 18.24 16.31 4.21
CA LYS A 74 17.40 15.11 4.05
C LYS A 74 16.97 15.03 2.58
N ARG A 75 17.91 14.74 1.69
CA ARG A 75 17.58 14.23 0.36
C ARG A 75 16.97 12.85 0.59
N GLU A 76 15.65 12.80 0.71
CA GLU A 76 14.88 11.58 0.53
C GLU A 76 15.41 10.92 -0.75
N SER A 77 16.06 9.76 -0.61
CA SER A 77 16.73 9.14 -1.74
C SER A 77 15.73 8.98 -2.88
N LYS A 78 16.11 9.28 -4.12
CA LYS A 78 15.26 9.03 -5.31
C LYS A 78 14.73 7.59 -5.37
N ASN A 79 15.30 6.69 -4.58
CA ASN A 79 14.93 5.28 -4.45
C ASN A 79 13.93 4.99 -3.32
N ARG A 80 13.34 5.96 -2.61
CA ARG A 80 12.41 5.68 -1.49
C ARG A 80 11.19 4.89 -1.93
N ILE A 81 10.60 5.26 -3.07
CA ILE A 81 9.48 4.54 -3.67
C ILE A 81 9.92 3.10 -3.93
N VAL A 82 10.98 2.87 -4.71
CA VAL A 82 11.48 1.53 -5.02
C VAL A 82 11.80 0.72 -3.75
N ARG A 83 12.41 1.34 -2.74
CA ARG A 83 12.72 0.71 -1.45
C ARG A 83 11.47 0.31 -0.68
N PHE A 84 10.39 1.08 -0.77
CA PHE A 84 9.11 0.72 -0.16
C PHE A 84 8.60 -0.61 -0.72
N TRP A 85 8.40 -0.71 -2.04
CA TRP A 85 7.87 -1.93 -2.68
C TRP A 85 8.87 -3.09 -2.65
N LYS A 86 10.18 -2.83 -2.73
CA LYS A 86 11.19 -3.90 -2.82
C LYS A 86 11.57 -4.48 -1.47
N THR A 87 11.61 -3.68 -0.40
CA THR A 87 12.16 -4.13 0.90
C THR A 87 11.27 -3.80 2.08
N GLU A 88 10.80 -2.56 2.24
CA GLU A 88 10.11 -2.15 3.47
C GLU A 88 8.74 -2.82 3.63
N PHE A 89 7.92 -2.83 2.57
CA PHE A 89 6.60 -3.45 2.59
C PHE A 89 6.69 -4.98 2.71
N PRO A 90 7.42 -5.72 1.85
CA PRO A 90 7.45 -7.18 1.93
C PRO A 90 7.99 -7.71 3.26
N THR A 91 9.02 -7.06 3.82
CA THR A 91 9.57 -7.45 5.13
C THR A 91 8.55 -7.26 6.24
N MET A 92 7.79 -6.15 6.22
CA MET A 92 6.71 -5.91 7.18
C MET A 92 5.55 -6.90 6.97
N PHE A 93 5.18 -7.18 5.72
CA PHE A 93 4.02 -7.98 5.36
C PHE A 93 4.19 -9.47 5.69
N TYR A 94 5.41 -9.96 5.85
CA TYR A 94 5.68 -11.30 6.37
C TYR A 94 4.99 -11.54 7.73
N HIS A 95 4.89 -10.52 8.57
CA HIS A 95 4.27 -10.65 9.90
C HIS A 95 2.73 -10.66 9.88
N HIS A 96 2.10 -10.39 8.73
CA HIS A 96 0.64 -10.28 8.58
C HIS A 96 0.05 -11.36 7.65
N GLN A 97 0.79 -12.45 7.42
CA GLN A 97 0.32 -13.57 6.58
C GLN A 97 -0.89 -14.29 7.19
N ARG A 98 -1.05 -14.23 8.51
CA ARG A 98 -2.22 -14.80 9.20
C ARG A 98 -3.48 -14.01 8.88
N GLU A 99 -3.44 -12.69 8.94
CA GLU A 99 -4.53 -11.80 8.58
C GLU A 99 -4.89 -11.94 7.10
N LEU A 100 -3.90 -12.13 6.23
CA LEU A 100 -4.12 -12.42 4.81
C LEU A 100 -4.88 -13.74 4.62
N LEU A 101 -4.44 -14.80 5.31
CA LEU A 101 -5.12 -16.10 5.25
C LEU A 101 -6.56 -16.01 5.77
N ILE A 102 -6.79 -15.29 6.87
CA ILE A 102 -8.15 -15.07 7.42
C ILE A 102 -9.00 -14.33 6.39
N ALA A 103 -8.50 -13.23 5.80
CA ALA A 103 -9.23 -12.49 4.78
C ALA A 103 -9.56 -13.36 3.57
N PHE A 104 -8.61 -14.20 3.12
CA PHE A 104 -8.81 -15.15 2.01
C PHE A 104 -9.89 -16.18 2.33
N LEU A 105 -9.84 -16.81 3.51
CA LEU A 105 -10.82 -17.82 3.93
C LEU A 105 -12.21 -17.20 4.12
N VAL A 106 -12.31 -16.01 4.72
CA VAL A 106 -13.58 -15.29 4.88
C VAL A 106 -14.17 -14.94 3.52
N PHE A 107 -13.36 -14.43 2.60
CA PHE A 107 -13.81 -14.11 1.24
C PHE A 107 -14.27 -15.39 0.51
N GLY A 108 -13.46 -16.44 0.52
CA GLY A 108 -13.79 -17.73 -0.11
C GLY A 108 -15.05 -18.37 0.46
N PHE A 109 -15.27 -18.26 1.78
CA PHE A 109 -16.51 -18.68 2.43
C PHE A 109 -17.72 -17.94 1.85
N PHE A 110 -17.67 -16.61 1.73
CA PHE A 110 -18.79 -15.86 1.17
C PHE A 110 -18.97 -16.07 -0.34
N VAL A 111 -17.92 -16.37 -1.09
CA VAL A 111 -18.06 -16.84 -2.48
C VAL A 111 -18.84 -18.14 -2.53
N ALA A 112 -18.48 -19.12 -1.70
CA ALA A 112 -19.20 -20.39 -1.62
C ALA A 112 -20.67 -20.20 -1.21
N VAL A 113 -20.94 -19.33 -0.24
CA VAL A 113 -22.32 -18.97 0.15
C VAL A 113 -23.07 -18.31 -1.01
N GLY A 114 -22.42 -17.45 -1.80
CA GLY A 114 -23.01 -16.83 -2.98
C GLY A 114 -23.41 -17.87 -4.02
N VAL A 115 -22.48 -18.76 -4.38
CA VAL A 115 -22.74 -19.86 -5.33
C VAL A 115 -23.88 -20.77 -4.83
N PHE A 116 -23.80 -21.23 -3.58
CA PHE A 116 -24.80 -22.13 -3.00
C PHE A 116 -26.19 -21.49 -2.93
N SER A 117 -26.27 -20.22 -2.52
CA SER A 117 -27.53 -19.51 -2.43
C SER A 117 -28.15 -19.26 -3.81
N SER A 118 -27.33 -18.90 -4.81
CA SER A 118 -27.79 -18.79 -6.20
C SER A 118 -28.26 -20.11 -6.79
N ALA A 119 -27.63 -21.23 -6.42
CA ALA A 119 -28.04 -22.56 -6.86
C ALA A 119 -29.34 -23.04 -6.22
N SER A 120 -29.63 -22.59 -5.00
CA SER A 120 -30.78 -23.06 -4.22
C SER A 120 -32.01 -22.18 -4.38
N GLN A 121 -31.83 -20.90 -4.74
CA GLN A 121 -32.90 -19.90 -4.78
C GLN A 121 -32.78 -19.05 -6.05
N GLY A 122 -33.77 -19.18 -6.95
CA GLY A 122 -33.75 -18.49 -8.25
C GLY A 122 -33.68 -16.95 -8.15
N ASP A 123 -34.30 -16.36 -7.12
CA ASP A 123 -34.32 -14.91 -6.94
C ASP A 123 -33.05 -14.35 -6.26
N PHE A 124 -32.19 -15.21 -5.70
CA PHE A 124 -31.01 -14.76 -4.96
C PHE A 124 -30.05 -13.96 -5.85
N VAL A 125 -29.85 -14.41 -7.10
CA VAL A 125 -29.01 -13.70 -8.08
C VAL A 125 -29.50 -12.26 -8.29
N ARG A 126 -30.82 -12.06 -8.44
CA ARG A 126 -31.43 -10.73 -8.60
C ARG A 126 -31.29 -9.88 -7.35
N SER A 127 -31.35 -10.46 -6.15
CA SER A 127 -31.14 -9.72 -4.90
C SER A 127 -29.72 -9.16 -4.73
N ILE A 128 -28.72 -9.83 -5.34
CA ILE A 128 -27.31 -9.46 -5.23
C ILE A 128 -26.86 -8.58 -6.40
N LEU A 129 -27.18 -8.96 -7.64
CA LEU A 129 -26.76 -8.26 -8.87
C LEU A 129 -27.74 -7.17 -9.32
N GLY A 130 -28.99 -7.24 -8.86
CA GLY A 130 -30.07 -6.34 -9.26
C GLY A 130 -30.76 -6.75 -10.56
N ASP A 131 -32.07 -6.45 -10.65
CA ASP A 131 -32.89 -6.79 -11.82
C ASP A 131 -32.36 -6.18 -13.12
N GLY A 132 -31.86 -4.95 -13.07
CA GLY A 132 -31.31 -4.26 -14.24
C GLY A 132 -30.13 -5.02 -14.86
N TYR A 133 -29.16 -5.44 -14.04
CA TYR A 133 -28.00 -6.18 -14.53
C TYR A 133 -28.39 -7.56 -15.07
N VAL A 134 -29.26 -8.28 -14.36
CA VAL A 134 -29.73 -9.60 -14.78
C VAL A 134 -30.50 -9.52 -16.09
N ASN A 135 -31.46 -8.60 -16.21
CA ASN A 135 -32.27 -8.47 -17.43
C ASN A 135 -31.43 -8.05 -18.64
N MET A 136 -30.53 -7.07 -18.48
CA MET A 136 -29.57 -6.68 -19.53
C MET A 136 -28.71 -7.86 -19.96
N THR A 137 -28.23 -8.68 -19.01
CA THR A 137 -27.38 -9.83 -19.34
C THR A 137 -28.18 -10.92 -20.05
N LEU A 138 -29.43 -11.17 -19.66
CA LEU A 138 -30.30 -12.11 -20.37
C LEU A 138 -30.57 -11.65 -21.81
N GLU A 139 -30.84 -10.36 -22.03
CA GLU A 139 -31.02 -9.77 -23.36
C GLU A 139 -29.74 -9.89 -24.20
N ASN A 140 -28.57 -9.67 -23.59
CA ASN A 140 -27.28 -9.86 -24.25
C ASN A 140 -27.04 -11.32 -24.67
N ILE A 141 -27.42 -12.28 -23.81
CA ILE A 141 -27.35 -13.72 -24.13
C ILE A 141 -28.29 -14.06 -25.29
N GLU A 142 -29.52 -13.55 -25.30
CA GLU A 142 -30.48 -13.74 -26.40
C GLU A 142 -29.95 -13.18 -27.73
N ASN A 143 -29.19 -12.09 -27.67
CA ASN A 143 -28.53 -11.47 -28.83
C ASN A 143 -27.18 -12.11 -29.20
N ASN A 144 -26.81 -13.26 -28.62
CA ASN A 144 -25.54 -13.96 -28.83
C ASN A 144 -24.28 -13.12 -28.50
N ASP A 145 -24.37 -12.14 -27.61
CA ASP A 145 -23.21 -11.41 -27.08
C ASP A 145 -23.30 -11.24 -25.55
N PRO A 146 -23.14 -12.32 -24.76
CA PRO A 146 -23.32 -12.29 -23.31
C PRO A 146 -22.46 -11.26 -22.57
N MET A 147 -21.32 -10.89 -23.16
CA MET A 147 -20.32 -10.00 -22.59
C MET A 147 -20.37 -8.57 -23.16
N LYS A 148 -21.45 -8.22 -23.87
CA LYS A 148 -21.64 -6.91 -24.51
C LYS A 148 -21.50 -5.72 -23.58
N VAL A 149 -21.84 -5.87 -22.29
CA VAL A 149 -21.64 -4.83 -21.27
C VAL A 149 -20.19 -4.33 -21.19
N TYR A 150 -19.23 -5.23 -21.43
CA TYR A 150 -17.81 -4.89 -21.48
C TYR A 150 -17.38 -4.26 -22.81
N LYS A 151 -18.24 -4.27 -23.84
CA LYS A 151 -17.95 -3.75 -25.20
C LYS A 151 -18.56 -2.38 -25.49
N GLU A 152 -19.51 -1.87 -24.72
CA GLU A 152 -20.20 -0.61 -25.07
C GLU A 152 -19.60 0.66 -24.44
N GLN A 153 -18.94 0.57 -23.29
CA GLN A 153 -18.34 1.73 -22.62
C GLN A 153 -16.97 2.10 -23.23
N GLY A 154 -16.65 3.39 -23.37
CA GLY A 154 -15.33 3.81 -23.89
C GLY A 154 -14.17 3.31 -23.01
N GLU A 155 -13.08 2.85 -23.63
CA GLU A 155 -11.94 2.14 -22.98
C GLU A 155 -11.40 2.91 -21.78
N PHE A 156 -11.13 4.20 -21.97
CA PHE A 156 -10.57 5.07 -20.95
C PHE A 156 -11.55 5.37 -19.81
N ASN A 157 -12.85 5.47 -20.10
CA ASN A 157 -13.88 5.73 -19.10
C ASN A 157 -14.16 4.49 -18.25
N MET A 158 -14.15 3.29 -18.86
CA MET A 158 -14.23 2.01 -18.17
C MET A 158 -13.01 1.82 -17.27
N PHE A 159 -11.80 1.97 -17.82
CA PHE A 159 -10.54 1.93 -17.09
C PHE A 159 -10.57 2.81 -15.83
N LEU A 160 -10.88 4.11 -15.98
CA LEU A 160 -10.91 5.04 -14.85
C LEU A 160 -12.02 4.71 -13.85
N GLY A 161 -13.22 4.39 -14.34
CA GLY A 161 -14.39 4.11 -13.51
C GLY A 161 -14.17 2.92 -12.59
N ILE A 162 -13.74 1.78 -13.15
CA ILE A 162 -13.50 0.58 -12.35
C ILE A 162 -12.28 0.75 -11.44
N THR A 163 -11.19 1.35 -11.94
CA THR A 163 -10.00 1.61 -11.09
C THR A 163 -10.37 2.43 -9.85
N ILE A 164 -11.13 3.52 -10.01
CA ILE A 164 -11.57 4.37 -8.89
C ILE A 164 -12.51 3.60 -7.96
N ASN A 165 -13.44 2.81 -8.51
CA ASN A 165 -14.35 2.02 -7.71
C ASN A 165 -13.62 0.98 -6.85
N ASN A 166 -12.66 0.27 -7.43
CA ASN A 166 -11.87 -0.74 -6.74
C ASN A 166 -10.98 -0.13 -5.65
N ILE A 167 -10.35 1.03 -5.93
CA ILE A 167 -9.63 1.80 -4.91
C ILE A 167 -10.56 2.19 -3.77
N ARG A 168 -11.77 2.67 -4.07
CA ARG A 168 -12.78 3.02 -3.05
C ARG A 168 -13.14 1.82 -2.19
N VAL A 169 -13.42 0.66 -2.81
CA VAL A 169 -13.75 -0.58 -2.09
C VAL A 169 -12.60 -1.01 -1.17
N ALA A 170 -11.35 -0.95 -1.63
CA ALA A 170 -10.20 -1.27 -0.78
C ALA A 170 -10.01 -0.29 0.38
N LEU A 171 -10.18 1.01 0.15
CA LEU A 171 -10.14 2.02 1.21
C LEU A 171 -11.25 1.78 2.23
N MET A 172 -12.47 1.44 1.79
CA MET A 172 -13.56 1.08 2.68
C MET A 172 -13.25 -0.18 3.49
N ALA A 173 -12.73 -1.24 2.85
CA ALA A 173 -12.33 -2.47 3.54
C ALA A 173 -11.31 -2.19 4.66
N PHE A 174 -10.34 -1.30 4.39
CA PHE A 174 -9.36 -0.86 5.37
C PHE A 174 -9.96 0.00 6.49
N VAL A 175 -10.62 1.12 6.14
CA VAL A 175 -11.14 2.10 7.12
C VAL A 175 -12.19 1.47 8.03
N TYR A 176 -13.04 0.60 7.48
CA TYR A 176 -14.04 -0.10 8.28
C TYR A 176 -13.44 -1.15 9.24
N GLY A 177 -12.14 -1.42 9.15
CA GLY A 177 -11.40 -2.18 10.15
C GLY A 177 -11.43 -1.54 11.54
N ILE A 178 -11.62 -0.21 11.63
CA ILE A 178 -11.80 0.51 12.91
C ILE A 178 -12.99 -0.05 13.71
N LEU A 179 -14.01 -0.57 13.02
CA LEU A 179 -15.18 -1.22 13.63
C LEU A 179 -14.86 -2.65 14.10
N LEU A 180 -13.70 -2.83 14.74
CA LEU A 180 -13.21 -4.12 15.25
C LEU A 180 -13.14 -5.22 14.17
N GLY A 181 -12.94 -4.83 12.90
CA GLY A 181 -12.89 -5.75 11.76
C GLY A 181 -14.25 -6.19 11.20
N VAL A 182 -15.36 -5.92 11.90
CA VAL A 182 -16.71 -6.30 11.44
C VAL A 182 -17.05 -5.63 10.12
N GLY A 183 -16.72 -4.34 9.99
CA GLY A 183 -16.99 -3.61 8.75
C GLY A 183 -16.09 -4.07 7.59
N THR A 184 -14.86 -4.51 7.86
CA THR A 184 -14.00 -5.17 6.86
C THR A 184 -14.61 -6.49 6.38
N ILE A 185 -15.10 -7.32 7.31
CA ILE A 185 -15.77 -8.58 6.99
C ILE A 185 -17.03 -8.32 6.15
N TYR A 186 -17.79 -7.26 6.46
CA TYR A 186 -18.95 -6.87 5.65
C TYR A 186 -18.58 -6.51 4.21
N VAL A 187 -17.46 -5.81 3.98
CA VAL A 187 -16.98 -5.53 2.62
C VAL A 187 -16.57 -6.82 1.89
N LEU A 188 -15.85 -7.72 2.56
CA LEU A 188 -15.50 -9.03 2.00
C LEU A 188 -16.73 -9.89 1.69
N LEU A 189 -17.74 -9.86 2.57
CA LEU A 189 -19.03 -10.52 2.38
C LEU A 189 -19.72 -10.03 1.12
N ARG A 190 -19.89 -8.71 0.98
CA ARG A 190 -20.61 -8.12 -0.16
C ARG A 190 -19.94 -8.49 -1.49
N ASN A 191 -18.62 -8.41 -1.56
CA ASN A 191 -17.86 -8.74 -2.76
C ASN A 191 -17.82 -10.26 -3.02
N GLY A 192 -17.69 -11.08 -1.98
CA GLY A 192 -17.70 -12.53 -2.09
C GLY A 192 -19.04 -13.07 -2.58
N LEU A 193 -20.15 -12.63 -1.98
CA LEU A 193 -21.50 -12.98 -2.42
C LEU A 193 -21.75 -12.55 -3.87
N MET A 194 -21.32 -11.33 -4.22
CA MET A 194 -21.43 -10.82 -5.59
C MET A 194 -20.69 -11.71 -6.59
N LEU A 195 -19.41 -12.03 -6.32
CA LEU A 195 -18.61 -12.89 -7.20
C LEU A 195 -19.21 -14.29 -7.33
N GLY A 196 -19.63 -14.91 -6.23
CA GLY A 196 -20.23 -16.24 -6.24
C GLY A 196 -21.55 -16.28 -7.02
N SER A 197 -22.41 -15.30 -6.80
CA SER A 197 -23.70 -15.20 -7.49
C SER A 197 -23.52 -14.96 -8.98
N PHE A 198 -22.59 -14.07 -9.31
CA PHE A 198 -22.20 -13.75 -10.68
C PHE A 198 -21.70 -15.00 -11.41
N GLN A 199 -20.72 -15.71 -10.83
CA GLN A 199 -20.11 -16.86 -11.50
C GLN A 199 -21.11 -18.01 -11.70
N TYR A 200 -21.99 -18.23 -10.72
CA TYR A 200 -23.06 -19.21 -10.82
C TYR A 200 -24.08 -18.85 -11.89
N PHE A 201 -24.48 -17.57 -11.99
CA PHE A 201 -25.46 -17.12 -12.98
C PHE A 201 -25.02 -17.46 -14.42
N PHE A 202 -23.77 -17.19 -14.78
CA PHE A 202 -23.24 -17.58 -16.09
C PHE A 202 -23.08 -19.09 -16.25
N PHE A 203 -22.71 -19.80 -15.18
CA PHE A 203 -22.64 -21.26 -15.19
C PHE A 203 -23.99 -21.90 -15.50
N GLU A 204 -25.06 -21.44 -14.86
CA GLU A 204 -26.44 -21.90 -15.08
C GLU A 204 -26.91 -21.68 -16.52
N LYS A 205 -26.44 -20.61 -17.18
CA LYS A 205 -26.75 -20.30 -18.58
C LYS A 205 -25.88 -21.05 -19.60
N GLY A 206 -25.02 -21.98 -19.15
CA GLY A 206 -24.11 -22.71 -20.03
C GLY A 206 -22.89 -21.90 -20.48
N LEU A 207 -22.66 -20.73 -19.89
CA LEU A 207 -21.61 -19.77 -20.24
C LEU A 207 -20.49 -19.71 -19.20
N GLY A 208 -20.37 -20.73 -18.35
CA GLY A 208 -19.40 -20.77 -17.26
C GLY A 208 -17.95 -20.59 -17.74
N TRP A 209 -17.55 -21.29 -18.80
CA TRP A 209 -16.19 -21.15 -19.35
C TRP A 209 -15.94 -19.78 -19.97
N GLU A 210 -16.91 -19.24 -20.73
CA GLU A 210 -16.81 -17.93 -21.36
C GLU A 210 -16.72 -16.80 -20.32
N SER A 211 -17.49 -16.92 -19.24
CA SER A 211 -17.40 -16.04 -18.08
C SER A 211 -16.02 -16.11 -17.44
N VAL A 212 -15.50 -17.32 -17.18
CA VAL A 212 -14.21 -17.50 -16.52
C VAL A 212 -13.08 -16.87 -17.33
N ARG A 213 -12.97 -17.21 -18.62
CA ARG A 213 -11.88 -16.73 -19.48
C ARG A 213 -11.90 -15.22 -19.73
N THR A 214 -13.07 -14.59 -19.70
CA THR A 214 -13.21 -13.16 -20.00
C THR A 214 -12.93 -12.34 -18.74
N ILE A 215 -13.51 -12.76 -17.61
CA ILE A 215 -13.55 -11.93 -16.41
C ILE A 215 -12.30 -12.11 -15.57
N TRP A 216 -11.76 -13.32 -15.48
CA TRP A 216 -10.58 -13.55 -14.65
C TRP A 216 -9.32 -12.92 -15.24
N ILE A 217 -9.32 -12.41 -16.48
CA ILE A 217 -8.21 -11.62 -17.05
C ILE A 217 -7.86 -10.45 -16.12
N HIS A 218 -8.85 -9.62 -15.77
CA HIS A 218 -8.69 -8.52 -14.81
C HIS A 218 -9.06 -8.96 -13.39
N GLY A 219 -10.14 -9.76 -13.25
CA GLY A 219 -10.70 -10.20 -11.98
C GLY A 219 -9.72 -10.95 -11.08
N THR A 220 -8.73 -11.65 -11.64
CA THR A 220 -7.66 -12.28 -10.83
C THR A 220 -6.95 -11.26 -9.95
N ILE A 221 -6.62 -10.08 -10.49
CA ILE A 221 -5.92 -9.03 -9.75
C ILE A 221 -6.91 -8.32 -8.82
N GLU A 222 -8.10 -7.98 -9.30
CA GLU A 222 -9.09 -7.23 -8.51
C GLU A 222 -9.53 -7.98 -7.25
N ILE A 223 -9.91 -9.24 -7.40
CA ILE A 223 -10.35 -10.09 -6.29
C ILE A 223 -9.21 -10.27 -5.30
N SER A 224 -7.99 -10.53 -5.80
CA SER A 224 -6.81 -10.62 -4.94
C SER A 224 -6.58 -9.34 -4.14
N VAL A 225 -6.68 -8.19 -4.79
CA VAL A 225 -6.47 -6.89 -4.15
C VAL A 225 -7.57 -6.58 -3.13
N ILE A 226 -8.84 -6.93 -3.40
CA ILE A 226 -9.93 -6.79 -2.41
C ILE A 226 -9.64 -7.62 -1.16
N ILE A 227 -9.15 -8.86 -1.32
CA ILE A 227 -8.75 -9.72 -0.20
C ILE A 227 -7.57 -9.10 0.57
N ILE A 228 -6.57 -8.57 -0.12
CA ILE A 228 -5.42 -7.89 0.50
C ILE A 228 -5.84 -6.60 1.22
N ALA A 229 -6.81 -5.86 0.69
CA ALA A 229 -7.39 -4.71 1.38
C ALA A 229 -8.21 -5.14 2.62
N GLY A 230 -8.89 -6.29 2.53
CA GLY A 230 -9.48 -6.98 3.68
C GLY A 230 -8.43 -7.30 4.75
N CYS A 231 -7.28 -7.85 4.36
CA CYS A 231 -6.16 -8.06 5.27
C CYS A 231 -5.74 -6.74 5.93
N ALA A 232 -5.65 -5.63 5.20
CA ALA A 232 -5.30 -4.33 5.78
C ALA A 232 -6.29 -3.90 6.88
N GLY A 233 -7.59 -4.09 6.65
CA GLY A 233 -8.63 -3.80 7.64
C GLY A 233 -8.56 -4.71 8.87
N LEU A 234 -8.25 -5.99 8.68
CA LEU A 234 -8.03 -6.93 9.78
C LEU A 234 -6.76 -6.62 10.57
N VAL A 235 -5.68 -6.17 9.93
CA VAL A 235 -4.45 -5.71 10.61
C VAL A 235 -4.73 -4.48 11.48
N LEU A 236 -5.55 -3.55 10.98
CA LEU A 236 -6.01 -2.40 11.76
C LEU A 236 -6.84 -2.84 12.98
N ALA A 237 -7.80 -3.74 12.78
CA ALA A 237 -8.63 -4.29 13.84
C ALA A 237 -7.82 -5.06 14.89
N ASN A 238 -6.84 -5.85 14.45
CA ASN A 238 -5.95 -6.63 15.31
C ASN A 238 -5.16 -5.70 16.24
N GLY A 239 -4.62 -4.59 15.71
CA GLY A 239 -3.92 -3.58 16.52
C GLY A 239 -4.80 -2.93 17.60
N LEU A 240 -6.12 -2.89 17.41
CA LEU A 240 -7.08 -2.35 18.40
C LEU A 240 -7.51 -3.41 19.43
N LEU A 241 -7.75 -4.64 18.98
CA LEU A 241 -8.29 -5.75 19.79
C LEU A 241 -7.20 -6.45 20.62
N PHE A 242 -6.01 -6.64 20.04
CA PHE A 242 -4.95 -7.48 20.59
C PHE A 242 -3.63 -6.71 20.67
N PRO A 243 -3.48 -5.79 21.64
CA PRO A 243 -2.32 -4.91 21.71
C PRO A 243 -1.00 -5.58 22.13
N GLY A 244 -1.06 -6.85 22.54
CA GLY A 244 0.12 -7.57 23.06
C GLY A 244 0.72 -6.83 24.26
N THR A 245 2.01 -6.52 24.17
CA THR A 245 2.78 -5.81 25.19
C THR A 245 2.74 -4.27 25.06
N TYR A 246 2.12 -3.75 24.00
CA TYR A 246 2.08 -2.30 23.76
C TYR A 246 0.87 -1.64 24.44
N PRO A 247 0.95 -0.34 24.79
CA PRO A 247 -0.23 0.44 25.10
C PRO A 247 -1.22 0.40 23.93
N ARG A 248 -2.52 0.31 24.21
CA ARG A 248 -3.58 0.17 23.17
C ARG A 248 -3.47 1.22 22.06
N ILE A 249 -3.18 2.47 22.41
CA ILE A 249 -3.07 3.56 21.43
C ILE A 249 -1.87 3.39 20.51
N GLU A 250 -0.75 2.88 21.03
CA GLU A 250 0.46 2.65 20.24
C GLU A 250 0.29 1.42 19.32
N SER A 251 -0.30 0.34 19.83
CA SER A 251 -0.68 -0.80 19.01
C SER A 251 -1.65 -0.41 17.89
N PHE A 252 -2.65 0.43 18.19
CA PHE A 252 -3.56 0.95 17.18
C PHE A 252 -2.83 1.77 16.12
N LYS A 253 -1.92 2.69 16.50
CA LYS A 253 -1.09 3.44 15.55
C LYS A 253 -0.27 2.51 14.66
N MET A 254 0.33 1.46 15.22
CA MET A 254 1.06 0.45 14.44
C MET A 254 0.15 -0.27 13.45
N GLY A 255 -1.06 -0.66 13.87
CA GLY A 255 -2.08 -1.25 13.01
C GLY A 255 -2.49 -0.33 11.85
N VAL A 256 -2.72 0.96 12.14
CA VAL A 256 -3.02 1.99 11.11
C VAL A 256 -1.87 2.11 10.11
N VAL A 257 -0.62 2.24 10.58
CA VAL A 257 0.54 2.41 9.71
C VAL A 257 0.76 1.16 8.84
N ASN A 258 0.68 -0.03 9.43
CA ASN A 258 0.87 -1.28 8.69
C ASN A 258 -0.27 -1.51 7.69
N GLY A 259 -1.52 -1.30 8.09
CA GLY A 259 -2.67 -1.39 7.20
C GLY A 259 -2.60 -0.39 6.04
N LEU A 260 -2.18 0.86 6.29
CA LEU A 260 -1.99 1.85 5.24
C LEU A 260 -0.90 1.43 4.24
N LYS A 261 0.22 0.86 4.71
CA LYS A 261 1.25 0.30 3.84
C LYS A 261 0.71 -0.84 2.97
N ILE A 262 -0.17 -1.69 3.51
CA ILE A 262 -0.84 -2.75 2.74
C ILE A 262 -1.72 -2.13 1.65
N VAL A 263 -2.55 -1.15 1.96
CA VAL A 263 -3.38 -0.46 0.95
C VAL A 263 -2.54 0.23 -0.12
N VAL A 264 -1.46 0.93 0.27
CA VAL A 264 -0.57 1.58 -0.70
C VAL A 264 0.10 0.56 -1.62
N SER A 265 0.41 -0.64 -1.11
CA SER A 265 1.00 -1.70 -1.93
C SER A 265 0.10 -2.15 -3.08
N THR A 266 -1.23 -2.01 -2.95
CA THR A 266 -2.19 -2.48 -3.96
C THR A 266 -2.43 -1.50 -5.10
N ILE A 267 -2.01 -0.24 -4.96
CA ILE A 267 -2.24 0.82 -5.97
C ILE A 267 -1.74 0.42 -7.36
N PRO A 268 -0.50 -0.08 -7.55
CA PRO A 268 -0.04 -0.49 -8.88
C PRO A 268 -0.89 -1.61 -9.48
N PHE A 269 -1.40 -2.52 -8.64
CA PHE A 269 -2.23 -3.64 -9.08
C PHE A 269 -3.62 -3.19 -9.54
N PHE A 270 -4.20 -2.15 -8.92
CA PHE A 270 -5.44 -1.55 -9.44
C PHE A 270 -5.26 -0.94 -10.83
N VAL A 271 -4.12 -0.29 -11.08
CA VAL A 271 -3.82 0.29 -12.40
C VAL A 271 -3.66 -0.84 -13.44
N ILE A 272 -2.98 -1.93 -13.09
CA ILE A 272 -2.85 -3.09 -13.97
C ILE A 272 -4.23 -3.72 -14.22
N ALA A 273 -5.04 -3.95 -13.18
CA ALA A 273 -6.37 -4.53 -13.30
C ALA A 273 -7.29 -3.69 -14.20
N GLY A 274 -7.40 -2.39 -13.94
CA GLY A 274 -8.17 -1.49 -14.79
C GLY A 274 -7.67 -1.50 -16.23
N PHE A 275 -6.36 -1.59 -16.46
CA PHE A 275 -5.79 -1.66 -17.81
C PHE A 275 -6.21 -2.96 -18.52
N LEU A 276 -6.11 -4.09 -17.82
CA LEU A 276 -6.57 -5.39 -18.33
C LEU A 276 -8.07 -5.37 -18.64
N GLU A 277 -8.88 -4.68 -17.86
CA GLU A 277 -10.32 -4.56 -18.10
C GLU A 277 -10.63 -3.64 -19.28
N GLY A 278 -10.15 -2.41 -19.24
CA GLY A 278 -10.48 -1.38 -20.23
C GLY A 278 -9.95 -1.70 -21.64
N PHE A 279 -8.81 -2.38 -21.74
CA PHE A 279 -8.14 -2.63 -23.02
C PHE A 279 -8.09 -4.09 -23.45
N ILE A 280 -8.11 -5.08 -22.53
CA ILE A 280 -7.92 -6.50 -22.90
C ILE A 280 -9.23 -7.28 -22.86
N THR A 281 -10.03 -7.11 -21.80
CA THR A 281 -11.24 -7.91 -21.52
C THR A 281 -12.31 -7.80 -22.60
N ARG A 282 -12.31 -6.69 -23.34
CA ARG A 282 -13.26 -6.40 -24.43
C ARG A 282 -13.01 -7.25 -25.68
N HIS A 283 -11.80 -7.79 -25.82
CA HIS A 283 -11.43 -8.70 -26.90
C HIS A 283 -11.89 -10.13 -26.58
N THR A 284 -13.22 -10.34 -26.61
CA THR A 284 -13.83 -11.64 -26.29
C THR A 284 -13.43 -12.76 -27.27
N GLU A 285 -12.94 -12.41 -28.46
CA GLU A 285 -12.43 -13.34 -29.47
C GLU A 285 -10.98 -13.81 -29.22
N MET A 286 -10.34 -13.35 -28.14
CA MET A 286 -8.98 -13.73 -27.79
C MET A 286 -8.84 -15.25 -27.64
N PRO A 287 -7.79 -15.90 -28.19
CA PRO A 287 -7.57 -17.33 -28.00
C PRO A 287 -7.47 -17.78 -26.53
N ASP A 288 -7.99 -18.95 -26.20
CA ASP A 288 -8.05 -19.49 -24.83
C ASP A 288 -6.69 -19.54 -24.16
N TRP A 289 -5.65 -19.95 -24.91
CA TRP A 289 -4.29 -20.06 -24.38
C TRP A 289 -3.74 -18.70 -23.91
N LEU A 290 -4.11 -17.61 -24.59
CA LEU A 290 -3.64 -16.27 -24.24
C LEU A 290 -4.38 -15.74 -23.00
N ALA A 291 -5.70 -15.96 -22.92
CA ALA A 291 -6.49 -15.63 -21.74
C ALA A 291 -5.97 -16.39 -20.50
N ILE A 292 -5.77 -17.71 -20.62
CA ILE A 292 -5.21 -18.55 -19.56
C ILE A 292 -3.82 -18.08 -19.16
N PHE A 293 -2.96 -17.73 -20.11
CA PHE A 293 -1.64 -17.19 -19.83
C PHE A 293 -1.71 -15.91 -18.99
N ILE A 294 -2.57 -14.95 -19.36
CA ILE A 294 -2.73 -13.70 -18.62
C ILE A 294 -3.26 -13.97 -17.20
N ILE A 295 -4.26 -14.85 -17.07
CA ILE A 295 -4.82 -15.24 -15.77
C ILE A 295 -3.73 -15.85 -14.86
N LEU A 296 -2.98 -16.84 -15.38
CA LEU A 296 -1.93 -17.51 -14.62
C LEU A 296 -0.75 -16.60 -14.30
N ALA A 297 -0.36 -15.71 -15.22
CA ALA A 297 0.70 -14.72 -15.00
C ALA A 297 0.30 -13.73 -13.90
N SER A 298 -0.93 -13.20 -13.95
CA SER A 298 -1.48 -12.32 -12.93
C SER A 298 -1.56 -12.99 -11.55
N LEU A 299 -2.06 -14.24 -11.50
CA LEU A 299 -2.14 -15.00 -10.27
C LEU A 299 -0.75 -15.28 -9.69
N SER A 300 0.19 -15.69 -10.54
CA SER A 300 1.58 -15.95 -10.15
C SER A 300 2.25 -14.68 -9.61
N LEU A 301 2.01 -13.53 -10.23
CA LEU A 301 2.52 -12.24 -9.78
C LEU A 301 2.02 -11.89 -8.37
N ILE A 302 0.72 -12.05 -8.11
CA ILE A 302 0.12 -11.80 -6.80
C ILE A 302 0.69 -12.75 -5.74
N ILE A 303 0.67 -14.06 -6.01
CA ILE A 303 1.18 -15.08 -5.08
C ILE A 303 2.66 -14.83 -4.80
N PHE A 304 3.43 -14.53 -5.84
CA PHE A 304 4.85 -14.23 -5.68
C PHE A 304 5.05 -13.01 -4.79
N TYR A 305 4.40 -11.88 -5.08
CA TYR A 305 4.68 -10.62 -4.39
C TYR A 305 4.15 -10.57 -2.95
N TYR A 306 2.97 -11.14 -2.68
CA TYR A 306 2.33 -11.06 -1.36
C TYR A 306 2.63 -12.26 -0.44
N ILE A 307 3.00 -13.42 -0.99
CA ILE A 307 3.25 -14.63 -0.18
C ILE A 307 4.73 -15.04 -0.27
N ILE A 308 5.22 -15.36 -1.46
CA ILE A 308 6.54 -15.99 -1.63
C ILE A 308 7.67 -15.00 -1.30
N TYR A 309 7.61 -13.77 -1.83
CA TYR A 309 8.67 -12.78 -1.73
C TYR A 309 8.91 -12.29 -0.28
N PRO A 310 7.87 -11.98 0.53
CA PRO A 310 8.01 -11.73 1.97
C PRO A 310 8.73 -12.86 2.72
N ILE A 311 8.35 -14.12 2.43
CA ILE A 311 8.94 -15.30 3.08
C ILE A 311 10.42 -15.45 2.67
N GLN A 312 10.75 -15.26 1.39
CA GLN A 312 12.13 -15.32 0.90
C GLN A 312 13.01 -14.24 1.53
N LEU A 313 12.51 -13.00 1.62
CA LEU A 313 13.24 -11.90 2.25
C LEU A 313 13.45 -12.13 3.74
N HIS A 314 12.45 -12.65 4.44
CA HIS A 314 12.58 -12.99 5.85
C HIS A 314 13.67 -14.04 6.07
N LYS A 315 13.68 -15.13 5.28
CA LYS A 315 14.72 -16.17 5.35
C LYS A 315 16.12 -15.64 5.06
N LYS A 316 16.27 -14.73 4.11
CA LYS A 316 17.58 -14.15 3.74
C LYS A 316 18.14 -13.22 4.82
N ASN A 317 17.27 -12.58 5.60
CA ASN A 317 17.66 -11.62 6.63
C ASN A 317 17.82 -12.24 8.02
N GLN A 318 17.53 -13.54 8.19
CA GLN A 318 17.88 -14.25 9.41
C GLN A 318 19.39 -14.50 9.42
N PRO A 319 20.11 -14.20 10.52
CA PRO A 319 21.48 -14.66 10.68
C PRO A 319 21.48 -16.18 10.53
N HIS A 320 22.39 -16.72 9.71
CA HIS A 320 22.65 -18.15 9.72
C HIS A 320 23.21 -18.49 11.12
N GLU A 321 22.36 -19.07 11.97
CA GLU A 321 22.78 -19.82 13.16
C GLU A 321 23.42 -21.16 12.73
#